data_AF-A0AA41H4M6-F1
#
_entry.id   AF-A0AA41H4M6-F1
#
_cell.length_a   1.000
_cell.length_b   1.000
_cell.length_c   1.000
_cell.angle_alpha   90.00
_cell.angle_beta   90.00
_cell.angle_gamma   90.00
#
_symmetry.space_group_name_H-M   'P 1'
#
loop_
_entity.id
_entity.type
_entity.pdbx_description
1 polymer ?
#
loop_
_entity_poly.entity_id
_entity_poly.type
_entity_poly.pdbx_seq_one_letter_code
_entity_poly.pdbx_strand_id
1 'polypeptide(L)'
;MNKIIRLLACAGLLAASAAAQAASYQFSYHFLDGEVLSGSFDGNANGNLITDLSNISISVNGAAFGGGTHFYSFGVDGSYVDGAGLASFDGKANQFLFVNADVIHGGVPTHSLVSGAFNGSQTDALGFYDAIAGVGYGEGDGGDPYAAARWSVTAVPEPATYAMLLGGLALTGALARRRKLA
;
A
#
# COMPACT_ATOMS: atom_id res chain seq x y z
N MET A 1 -27.55 -38.66 13.48
CA MET A 1 -26.79 -37.39 13.46
C MET A 1 -27.25 -36.55 12.28
N ASN A 2 -28.00 -35.48 12.56
CA ASN A 2 -28.84 -34.79 11.57
C ASN A 2 -28.01 -34.00 10.54
N LYS A 3 -28.38 -34.13 9.26
CA LYS A 3 -27.74 -33.49 8.09
C LYS A 3 -27.57 -31.97 8.24
N ILE A 4 -28.43 -31.35 9.05
CA ILE A 4 -28.43 -29.91 9.36
C ILE A 4 -27.17 -29.47 10.12
N ILE A 5 -26.67 -30.28 11.06
CA ILE A 5 -25.48 -29.93 11.86
C ILE A 5 -24.20 -29.96 11.00
N ARG A 6 -24.15 -30.83 9.98
CA ARG A 6 -23.03 -30.90 9.03
C ARG A 6 -22.98 -29.71 8.06
N LEU A 7 -24.15 -29.22 7.64
CA LEU A 7 -24.26 -28.06 6.75
C LEU A 7 -23.83 -26.75 7.45
N LEU A 8 -24.21 -26.58 8.72
CA LEU A 8 -23.78 -25.44 9.54
C LEU A 8 -22.27 -25.44 9.79
N ALA A 9 -21.65 -26.61 9.99
CA ALA A 9 -20.19 -26.71 10.18
C ALA A 9 -19.39 -26.34 8.90
N CYS A 10 -19.87 -26.71 7.71
CA CYS A 10 -19.22 -26.32 6.45
C CYS A 10 -19.39 -24.83 6.12
N ALA A 11 -20.52 -24.22 6.49
CA ALA A 11 -20.74 -22.78 6.30
C ALA A 11 -19.85 -21.92 7.23
N GLY A 12 -19.60 -22.38 8.47
CA GLY A 12 -18.72 -21.67 9.40
C GLY A 12 -17.26 -21.62 8.98
N LEU A 13 -16.75 -22.65 8.30
CA LEU A 13 -15.36 -22.70 7.80
C LEU A 13 -15.12 -21.82 6.56
N LEU A 14 -16.16 -21.54 5.77
CA LEU A 14 -16.08 -20.63 4.62
C LEU A 14 -16.19 -19.14 5.03
N ALA A 15 -16.76 -18.85 6.20
CA ALA A 15 -16.91 -17.48 6.71
C ALA A 15 -15.65 -16.95 7.44
N ALA A 16 -14.67 -17.81 7.75
CA ALA A 16 -13.49 -17.45 8.53
C ALA A 16 -12.34 -16.82 7.72
N SER A 17 -12.47 -16.69 6.40
CA SER A 17 -11.38 -16.24 5.50
C SER A 17 -11.40 -14.74 5.19
N ALA A 18 -12.27 -13.95 5.82
CA ALA A 18 -12.40 -12.50 5.57
C ALA A 18 -11.76 -11.65 6.68
N ALA A 19 -10.71 -12.13 7.33
CA ALA A 19 -9.87 -11.24 8.13
C ALA A 19 -9.17 -10.27 7.15
N ALA A 20 -9.47 -8.98 7.26
CA ALA A 20 -8.72 -7.93 6.57
C ALA A 20 -7.29 -7.96 7.12
N GLN A 21 -6.43 -8.73 6.48
CA GLN A 21 -4.99 -8.68 6.73
C GLN A 21 -4.43 -7.57 5.84
N ALA A 22 -3.55 -6.75 6.43
CA ALA A 22 -2.84 -5.71 5.71
C ALA A 22 -2.01 -6.39 4.62
N ALA A 23 -2.36 -6.14 3.36
CA ALA A 23 -1.63 -6.66 2.24
C ALA A 23 -0.43 -5.76 1.95
N SER A 24 0.63 -6.34 1.41
CA SER A 24 1.77 -5.57 0.95
C SER A 24 1.56 -5.09 -0.48
N TYR A 25 1.89 -3.83 -0.74
CA TYR A 25 1.75 -3.19 -2.03
C TYR A 25 3.10 -2.68 -2.51
N GLN A 26 3.33 -2.77 -3.80
CA GLN A 26 4.43 -2.08 -4.48
C GLN A 26 3.86 -0.96 -5.33
N PHE A 27 4.48 0.21 -5.24
CA PHE A 27 4.10 1.38 -6.02
C PHE A 27 5.25 1.91 -6.86
N SER A 28 4.92 2.62 -7.94
CA SER A 28 5.87 3.38 -8.73
C SER A 28 5.25 4.62 -9.35
N TYR A 29 6.07 5.65 -9.56
CA TYR A 29 5.74 6.83 -10.34
C TYR A 29 6.90 7.18 -11.27
N HIS A 30 6.59 7.46 -12.54
CA HIS A 30 7.56 7.99 -13.50
C HIS A 30 7.38 9.49 -13.63
N PHE A 31 8.43 10.24 -13.31
CA PHE A 31 8.47 11.69 -13.48
C PHE A 31 8.86 12.09 -14.92
N LEU A 32 8.54 13.31 -15.30
CA LEU A 32 8.83 13.88 -16.62
C LEU A 32 10.33 14.13 -16.86
N ASP A 33 11.09 14.36 -15.79
CA ASP A 33 12.55 14.47 -15.84
C ASP A 33 13.26 13.11 -16.01
N GLY A 34 12.49 12.01 -16.02
CA GLY A 34 12.96 10.64 -16.17
C GLY A 34 13.24 9.93 -14.86
N GLU A 35 13.10 10.60 -13.71
CA GLU A 35 13.24 9.94 -12.41
C GLU A 35 12.12 8.93 -12.17
N VAL A 36 12.47 7.83 -11.53
CA VAL A 36 11.51 6.79 -11.15
C VAL A 36 11.47 6.69 -9.64
N LEU A 37 10.34 7.10 -9.08
CA LEU A 37 10.02 6.83 -7.70
C LEU A 37 9.42 5.43 -7.61
N SER A 38 9.87 4.64 -6.64
CA SER A 38 9.27 3.34 -6.34
C SER A 38 9.30 3.07 -4.85
N GLY A 39 8.54 2.08 -4.41
CA GLY A 39 8.52 1.73 -3.01
C GLY A 39 7.50 0.67 -2.67
N SER A 40 7.34 0.45 -1.38
CA SER A 40 6.34 -0.45 -0.84
C SER A 40 5.67 0.13 0.39
N PHE A 41 4.47 -0.36 0.69
CA PHE A 41 3.81 -0.15 1.97
C PHE A 41 2.86 -1.31 2.21
N ASP A 42 2.54 -1.55 3.47
CA ASP A 42 1.42 -2.42 3.84
C ASP A 42 0.18 -1.55 4.06
N GLY A 43 -1.00 -2.09 3.77
CA GLY A 43 -2.25 -1.36 4.00
C GLY A 43 -3.51 -2.20 3.79
N ASN A 44 -4.66 -1.56 3.99
CA ASN A 44 -5.98 -2.17 3.86
C ASN A 44 -6.69 -1.62 2.61
N ALA A 45 -6.88 -2.46 1.59
CA ALA A 45 -7.64 -2.06 0.41
C ALA A 45 -9.16 -2.13 0.62
N ASN A 46 -9.86 -1.09 0.21
CA ASN A 46 -11.30 -1.04 0.07
C ASN A 46 -11.68 -0.35 -1.25
N GLY A 47 -12.02 -1.14 -2.26
CA GLY A 47 -12.26 -0.63 -3.61
C GLY A 47 -11.00 -0.05 -4.23
N ASN A 48 -11.04 1.22 -4.65
CA ASN A 48 -9.88 1.91 -5.24
C ASN A 48 -8.87 2.42 -4.20
N LEU A 49 -9.23 2.40 -2.92
CA LEU A 49 -8.48 3.07 -1.86
C LEU A 49 -7.68 2.06 -1.02
N ILE A 50 -6.53 2.50 -0.52
CA ILE A 50 -5.68 1.76 0.42
C ILE A 50 -5.39 2.67 1.61
N THR A 51 -5.81 2.24 2.80
CA THR A 51 -5.66 2.97 4.08
C THR A 51 -4.72 2.24 5.02
N ASP A 52 -4.50 2.81 6.22
CA ASP A 52 -3.68 2.23 7.28
C ASP A 52 -2.25 1.93 6.81
N LEU A 53 -1.68 2.87 6.04
CA LEU A 53 -0.41 2.72 5.38
C LEU A 53 0.73 2.62 6.39
N SER A 54 1.51 1.55 6.31
CA SER A 54 2.62 1.26 7.22
C SER A 54 3.76 0.53 6.51
N ASN A 55 4.88 0.30 7.21
CA ASN A 55 6.07 -0.38 6.68
C ASN A 55 6.54 0.22 5.34
N ILE A 56 6.52 1.54 5.27
CA ILE A 56 6.78 2.30 4.05
C ILE A 56 8.27 2.24 3.71
N SER A 57 8.56 1.89 2.47
CA SER A 57 9.87 2.00 1.86
C SER A 57 9.77 2.84 0.59
N ILE A 58 10.80 3.63 0.29
CA ILE A 58 10.84 4.53 -0.86
C ILE A 58 12.22 4.43 -1.49
N SER A 59 12.28 4.50 -2.81
CA SER A 59 13.50 4.54 -3.60
C SER A 59 13.33 5.52 -4.76
N VAL A 60 14.40 6.20 -5.12
CA VAL A 60 14.47 7.08 -6.30
C VAL A 60 15.54 6.51 -7.23
N ASN A 61 15.17 6.22 -8.47
CA ASN A 61 16.04 5.57 -9.46
C ASN A 61 16.67 4.26 -8.94
N GLY A 62 15.95 3.53 -8.10
CA GLY A 62 16.40 2.28 -7.48
C GLY A 62 17.33 2.45 -6.27
N ALA A 63 17.74 3.67 -5.92
CA ALA A 63 18.49 3.94 -4.70
C ALA A 63 17.53 4.19 -3.53
N ALA A 64 17.80 3.59 -2.37
CA ALA A 64 16.97 3.73 -1.18
C ALA A 64 16.90 5.20 -0.73
N PHE A 65 15.69 5.75 -0.69
CA PHE A 65 15.41 7.10 -0.23
C PHE A 65 15.43 7.12 1.30
N GLY A 66 16.15 8.07 1.90
CA GLY A 66 16.31 8.11 3.36
C GLY A 66 17.17 6.98 3.94
N GLY A 67 18.00 6.30 3.12
CA GLY A 67 18.93 5.27 3.59
C GLY A 67 18.27 4.05 4.24
N GLY A 68 17.01 3.75 3.91
CA GLY A 68 16.24 2.67 4.52
C GLY A 68 15.66 2.99 5.90
N THR A 69 15.52 4.29 6.22
CA THR A 69 14.83 4.73 7.44
C THR A 69 13.34 4.40 7.40
N HIS A 70 12.74 4.35 8.59
CA HIS A 70 11.29 4.22 8.73
C HIS A 70 10.59 5.51 8.31
N PHE A 71 9.53 5.38 7.52
CA PHE A 71 8.65 6.48 7.14
C PHE A 71 7.31 6.37 7.87
N TYR A 72 6.91 7.49 8.45
CA TYR A 72 5.57 7.73 8.99
C TYR A 72 4.62 8.10 7.86
N SER A 73 3.32 7.85 8.06
CA SER A 73 2.28 8.17 7.10
C SER A 73 1.31 9.19 7.68
N PHE A 74 1.08 10.29 6.97
CA PHE A 74 0.12 11.32 7.37
C PHE A 74 -0.87 11.61 6.24
N GLY A 75 -2.07 12.03 6.59
CA GLY A 75 -2.99 12.69 5.65
C GLY A 75 -2.48 14.08 5.26
N VAL A 76 -2.92 14.60 4.11
CA VAL A 76 -2.59 15.94 3.59
C VAL A 76 -3.80 16.88 3.54
N ASP A 77 -4.90 16.53 4.22
CA ASP A 77 -6.16 17.26 4.27
C ASP A 77 -6.15 18.49 5.21
N GLY A 78 -4.99 19.14 5.34
CA GLY A 78 -4.81 20.35 6.15
C GLY A 78 -4.47 20.11 7.62
N SER A 79 -4.25 18.86 8.04
CA SER A 79 -3.70 18.51 9.36
C SER A 79 -2.89 17.22 9.29
N TYR A 80 -1.73 17.18 9.97
CA TYR A 80 -0.93 15.96 10.07
C TYR A 80 -1.60 14.99 11.05
N VAL A 81 -2.46 14.12 10.54
CA VAL A 81 -3.07 13.03 11.31
C VAL A 81 -2.28 11.76 11.04
N ASP A 82 -1.68 11.19 12.10
CA ASP A 82 -0.89 9.95 12.02
C ASP A 82 -1.74 8.79 11.51
N GLY A 83 -1.17 8.00 10.60
CA GLY A 83 -1.83 6.87 9.96
C GLY A 83 -2.97 7.22 9.00
N ALA A 84 -3.27 8.51 8.79
CA ALA A 84 -4.35 8.95 7.91
C ALA A 84 -3.95 9.01 6.42
N GLY A 85 -2.74 8.58 6.07
CA GLY A 85 -2.31 8.49 4.69
C GLY A 85 -3.22 7.57 3.87
N LEU A 86 -3.56 8.03 2.67
CA LEU A 86 -4.45 7.34 1.75
C LEU A 86 -3.77 7.19 0.39
N ALA A 87 -3.60 5.96 -0.09
CA ALA A 87 -3.17 5.69 -1.45
C ALA A 87 -4.35 5.18 -2.30
N SER A 88 -4.21 5.26 -3.61
CA SER A 88 -5.21 4.77 -4.55
C SER A 88 -4.58 3.95 -5.68
N PHE A 89 -5.29 2.94 -6.17
CA PHE A 89 -4.77 2.10 -7.26
C PHE A 89 -4.65 2.88 -8.57
N ASP A 90 -5.57 3.81 -8.83
CA ASP A 90 -5.56 4.64 -10.03
C ASP A 90 -4.77 5.95 -9.91
N GLY A 91 -4.22 6.23 -8.72
CA GLY A 91 -3.44 7.45 -8.42
C GLY A 91 -4.26 8.73 -8.29
N LYS A 92 -5.57 8.71 -8.58
CA LYS A 92 -6.40 9.93 -8.61
C LYS A 92 -6.89 10.38 -7.25
N ALA A 93 -6.76 9.53 -6.24
CA ALA A 93 -7.24 9.76 -4.89
C ALA A 93 -6.15 9.55 -3.82
N ASN A 94 -4.88 9.66 -4.21
CA ASN A 94 -3.77 9.72 -3.25
C ASN A 94 -3.89 10.99 -2.39
N GLN A 95 -3.79 10.81 -1.08
CA GLN A 95 -3.73 11.85 -0.06
C GLN A 95 -2.80 11.36 1.05
N PHE A 96 -1.49 11.45 0.83
CA PHE A 96 -0.49 11.04 1.81
C PHE A 96 0.73 11.96 1.84
N LEU A 97 1.33 12.05 3.02
CA LEU A 97 2.68 12.53 3.25
C LEU A 97 3.45 11.44 3.98
N PHE A 98 4.51 10.96 3.34
CA PHE A 98 5.48 10.07 3.95
C PHE A 98 6.70 10.87 4.37
N VAL A 99 7.09 10.77 5.64
CA VAL A 99 8.27 11.45 6.17
C VAL A 99 9.05 10.57 7.11
N ASN A 100 10.37 10.73 7.14
CA ASN A 100 11.25 9.92 7.99
C ASN A 100 11.41 10.45 9.43
N ALA A 101 10.45 11.25 9.90
CA ALA A 101 10.46 11.82 11.24
C ALA A 101 9.03 11.92 11.79
N ASP A 102 8.92 11.83 13.11
CA ASP A 102 7.68 12.03 13.84
C ASP A 102 7.40 13.53 13.96
N VAL A 103 6.71 14.09 12.95
CA VAL A 103 6.41 15.52 12.89
C VAL A 103 5.40 15.96 13.95
N ILE A 104 4.59 15.04 14.49
CA ILE A 104 3.62 15.34 15.55
C ILE A 104 4.34 15.67 16.86
N HIS A 105 5.44 14.98 17.14
CA HIS A 105 6.26 15.22 18.33
C HIS A 105 7.48 16.11 18.06
N GLY A 106 7.43 16.94 17.01
CA GLY A 106 8.44 17.97 16.72
C GLY A 106 9.70 17.45 15.99
N GLY A 107 9.65 16.23 15.45
CA GLY A 107 10.69 15.73 14.56
C GLY A 107 10.79 16.57 13.29
N VAL A 108 12.02 16.79 12.83
CA VAL A 108 12.29 17.52 11.58
C VAL A 108 12.59 16.50 10.49
N PRO A 109 11.72 16.37 9.47
CA PRO A 109 11.93 15.39 8.42
C PRO A 109 13.08 15.83 7.52
N THR A 110 13.96 14.90 7.19
CA THR A 110 15.02 15.12 6.19
C THR A 110 14.66 14.52 4.85
N HIS A 111 13.70 13.61 4.82
CA HIS A 111 13.19 12.96 3.62
C HIS A 111 11.68 13.00 3.64
N SER A 112 11.08 13.46 2.55
CA SER A 112 9.64 13.54 2.41
C SER A 112 9.21 13.09 1.01
N LEU A 113 8.06 12.45 0.95
CA LEU A 113 7.31 12.16 -0.27
C LEU A 113 5.86 12.57 -0.02
N VAL A 114 5.30 13.38 -0.89
CA VAL A 114 3.92 13.82 -0.80
C VAL A 114 3.16 13.47 -2.07
N SER A 115 1.91 13.07 -1.94
CA SER A 115 0.96 12.96 -3.05
C SER A 115 -0.43 13.35 -2.55
N GLY A 116 -1.07 14.29 -3.24
CA GLY A 116 -2.28 14.90 -2.71
C GLY A 116 -3.02 15.76 -3.72
N ALA A 117 -4.19 16.24 -3.30
CA ALA A 117 -4.94 17.28 -4.01
C ALA A 117 -4.69 18.62 -3.31
N PHE A 118 -4.01 19.55 -3.99
CA PHE A 118 -3.69 20.87 -3.47
C PHE A 118 -4.62 21.95 -3.99
N ASN A 119 -5.14 21.80 -5.22
CA ASN A 119 -6.00 22.80 -5.88
C ASN A 119 -7.38 22.27 -6.27
N GLY A 120 -7.69 21.02 -5.92
CA GLY A 120 -8.91 20.35 -6.38
C GLY A 120 -9.37 19.20 -5.49
N SER A 121 -10.19 18.32 -6.07
CA SER A 121 -10.77 17.14 -5.41
C SER A 121 -10.07 15.83 -5.78
N GLN A 122 -9.13 15.86 -6.72
CA GLN A 122 -8.34 14.72 -7.16
C GLN A 122 -6.85 15.04 -6.98
N THR A 123 -6.05 14.00 -6.84
CA THR A 123 -4.59 14.12 -6.78
C THR A 123 -4.10 14.91 -7.98
N ASP A 124 -3.46 16.04 -7.69
CA ASP A 124 -2.92 16.97 -8.67
C ASP A 124 -1.43 17.23 -8.44
N ALA A 125 -0.83 16.65 -7.39
CA ALA A 125 0.59 16.72 -7.16
C ALA A 125 1.18 15.41 -6.61
N LEU A 126 2.44 15.20 -6.96
CA LEU A 126 3.33 14.20 -6.36
C LEU A 126 4.75 14.75 -6.37
N GLY A 127 5.46 14.69 -5.24
CA GLY A 127 6.84 15.15 -5.18
C GLY A 127 7.59 14.62 -3.98
N PHE A 128 8.91 14.56 -4.09
CA PHE A 128 9.80 14.15 -3.02
C PHE A 128 10.88 15.20 -2.76
N TYR A 129 11.42 15.19 -1.55
CA TYR A 129 12.49 16.11 -1.15
C TYR A 129 13.44 15.46 -0.15
N ASP A 130 14.73 15.54 -0.44
CA ASP A 130 15.87 15.18 0.42
C ASP A 130 16.57 16.47 0.86
N ALA A 131 16.37 16.81 2.14
CA ALA A 131 16.95 18.00 2.76
C ALA A 131 18.47 17.87 3.02
N ILE A 132 19.01 16.66 3.07
CA ILE A 132 20.45 16.41 3.29
C ILE A 132 21.22 16.72 2.01
N ALA A 133 20.76 16.17 0.89
CA ALA A 133 21.35 16.42 -0.41
C ALA A 133 20.90 17.77 -1.01
N GLY A 134 19.81 18.35 -0.50
CA GLY A 134 19.22 19.58 -1.02
C GLY A 134 18.60 19.37 -2.41
N VAL A 135 18.13 18.15 -2.69
CA VAL A 135 17.54 17.76 -3.97
C VAL A 135 16.09 17.37 -3.79
N GLY A 136 15.29 17.58 -4.82
CA GLY A 136 13.91 17.16 -4.84
C GLY A 136 13.30 17.46 -6.20
N TYR A 137 12.27 16.71 -6.54
CA TYR A 137 11.49 16.93 -7.73
C TYR A 137 10.02 16.70 -7.41
N GLY A 138 9.17 17.46 -8.08
CA GLY A 138 7.74 17.41 -7.86
C GLY A 138 7.00 17.86 -9.11
N GLU A 139 5.91 17.19 -9.36
CA GLU A 139 4.95 17.54 -10.38
C GLU A 139 3.67 17.98 -9.68
N GLY A 140 3.07 19.06 -10.17
CA GLY A 140 1.85 19.62 -9.64
C GLY A 140 1.58 21.02 -10.15
N ASP A 141 0.72 21.75 -9.44
CA ASP A 141 0.37 23.11 -9.86
C ASP A 141 1.56 24.07 -9.75
N GLY A 142 1.71 24.92 -10.76
CA GLY A 142 2.84 25.85 -10.88
C GLY A 142 4.14 25.26 -11.44
N GLY A 143 4.14 23.98 -11.84
CA GLY A 143 5.31 23.30 -12.43
C GLY A 143 4.93 22.31 -13.54
N ASP A 144 5.66 21.19 -13.60
CA ASP A 144 5.34 20.08 -14.48
C ASP A 144 4.05 19.38 -14.02
N PRO A 145 3.11 19.04 -14.91
CA PRO A 145 1.81 18.52 -14.50
C PRO A 145 1.90 17.07 -14.03
N TYR A 146 1.28 16.80 -12.87
CA TYR A 146 1.03 15.44 -12.39
C TYR A 146 0.17 14.65 -13.38
N ALA A 147 0.47 13.36 -13.58
CA ALA A 147 -0.34 12.47 -14.39
C ALA A 147 -0.54 11.11 -13.72
N ALA A 148 -1.77 10.83 -13.31
CA ALA A 148 -2.17 9.55 -12.72
C ALA A 148 -1.83 8.33 -13.59
N ALA A 149 -1.72 8.48 -14.92
CA ALA A 149 -1.31 7.40 -15.82
C ALA A 149 0.14 6.93 -15.62
N ARG A 150 0.98 7.72 -14.95
CA ARG A 150 2.37 7.37 -14.60
C ARG A 150 2.49 6.73 -13.21
N TRP A 151 1.39 6.68 -12.47
CA TRP A 151 1.28 5.99 -11.18
C TRP A 151 0.87 4.54 -11.39
N SER A 152 1.43 3.66 -10.56
CA SER A 152 1.04 2.25 -10.50
C SER A 152 1.14 1.77 -9.06
N VAL A 153 0.15 1.01 -8.61
CA VAL A 153 0.17 0.27 -7.34
C VAL A 153 -0.34 -1.14 -7.60
N THR A 154 0.36 -2.14 -7.09
CA THR A 154 -0.05 -3.54 -7.22
C THR A 154 0.10 -4.27 -5.89
N ALA A 155 -0.87 -5.13 -5.59
CA ALA A 155 -0.77 -6.02 -4.45
C ALA A 155 0.29 -7.09 -4.70
N VAL A 156 1.14 -7.34 -3.71
CA VAL A 156 2.13 -8.41 -3.70
C VAL A 156 1.49 -9.62 -3.02
N PRO A 157 1.28 -10.75 -3.73
CA PRO A 157 0.71 -11.94 -3.12
C PRO A 157 1.60 -12.44 -1.99
N GLU A 158 1.04 -12.61 -0.80
CA GLU A 158 1.80 -13.15 0.32
C GLU A 158 2.24 -14.60 0.04
N PRO A 159 3.51 -14.98 0.33
CA PRO A 159 3.98 -16.35 0.17
C PRO A 159 3.12 -17.38 0.92
N ALA A 160 2.58 -16.98 2.08
CA ALA A 160 1.71 -17.81 2.90
C ALA A 160 0.38 -18.12 2.20
N THR A 161 -0.13 -17.24 1.34
CA THR A 161 -1.36 -17.48 0.56
C THR A 161 -1.18 -18.69 -0.35
N TYR A 162 -0.01 -18.82 -0.99
CA TYR A 162 0.30 -20.00 -1.81
C TYR A 162 0.44 -21.26 -0.96
N ALA A 163 1.10 -21.17 0.20
CA ALA A 163 1.24 -22.30 1.11
C ALA A 163 -0.12 -22.79 1.64
N MET A 164 -1.02 -21.87 1.98
CA MET A 164 -2.38 -22.18 2.45
C MET A 164 -3.26 -22.73 1.34
N LEU A 165 -3.17 -22.18 0.12
CA LEU A 165 -3.88 -22.69 -1.06
C LEU A 165 -3.42 -24.12 -1.38
N LEU A 166 -2.11 -24.33 -1.47
CA LEU A 166 -1.52 -25.65 -1.75
C LEU A 166 -1.79 -26.62 -0.60
N GLY A 167 -1.73 -26.15 0.65
CA GLY A 167 -2.09 -26.94 1.83
C GLY A 167 -3.55 -27.37 1.81
N GLY A 168 -4.47 -26.46 1.47
CA GLY A 168 -5.88 -26.77 1.28
C GLY A 168 -6.13 -27.77 0.15
N LEU A 169 -5.42 -27.62 -0.97
CA LEU A 169 -5.52 -28.56 -2.09
C LEU A 169 -4.96 -29.95 -1.74
N ALA A 170 -3.83 -30.00 -1.02
CA ALA A 170 -3.26 -31.26 -0.54
C ALA A 170 -4.21 -31.97 0.44
N LEU A 171 -4.82 -31.24 1.37
CA LEU A 171 -5.77 -31.78 2.33
C LEU A 171 -7.02 -32.33 1.64
N THR A 172 -7.61 -31.57 0.71
CA THR A 172 -8.78 -32.02 -0.06
C THR A 172 -8.47 -33.24 -0.93
N GLY A 173 -7.30 -33.28 -1.57
CA GLY A 173 -6.82 -34.45 -2.31
C GLY A 173 -6.64 -35.68 -1.43
N ALA A 174 -6.06 -35.53 -0.23
CA ALA A 174 -5.90 -36.61 0.73
C ALA A 174 -7.25 -37.18 1.21
N LEU A 175 -8.23 -36.31 1.48
CA LEU A 175 -9.58 -36.72 1.86
C LEU A 175 -10.32 -37.42 0.72
N ALA A 176 -10.19 -36.93 -0.52
CA ALA A 176 -10.78 -37.58 -1.69
C ALA A 176 -10.22 -38.99 -1.91
N ARG A 177 -8.90 -39.17 -1.73
CA ARG A 177 -8.26 -40.49 -1.82
C ARG A 177 -8.78 -41.48 -0.78
N ARG A 178 -8.98 -41.03 0.48
CA ARG A 178 -9.51 -41.89 1.55
C ARG A 178 -10.93 -42.40 1.25
N ARG A 179 -11.76 -41.62 0.56
CA ARG A 179 -13.12 -42.01 0.18
C ARG A 179 -13.20 -43.03 -0.95
N LYS A 180 -12.13 -43.20 -1.72
CA LYS A 180 -12.05 -44.21 -2.80
C LYS A 180 -11.54 -45.56 -2.30
N LEU A 181 -10.85 -45.58 -1.16
CA LEU A 181 -10.26 -46.79 -0.55
C LEU A 181 -11.16 -47.45 0.50
N ALA A 182 -12.29 -46.82 0.84
CA ALA A 182 -13.35 -47.35 1.69
C ALA A 182 -14.60 -47.58 0.85
#